data_AF-A0A6C0E406-F1
#
_entry.id   AF-A0A6C0E406-F1
#
_cell.length_a   1.000
_cell.length_b   1.000
_cell.length_c   1.000
_cell.angle_alpha   90.00
_cell.angle_beta   90.00
_cell.angle_gamma   90.00
#
_symmetry.space_group_name_H-M   'P 1'
#
loop_
_entity.id
_entity.type
_entity.pdbx_description
1 polymer ?
#
loop_
_entity_poly.entity_id
_entity_poly.type
_entity_poly.pdbx_seq_one_letter_code
_entity_poly.pdbx_strand_id
1 'polypeptide(L)'
;MNNKICGKCKLEKSVLNFGLLKSSRDGYRYDCNQCRKEYREINKLQIKEQQKKYYEVNKAVLLTRNKQYRDDNKDKINIQKKEYRNRENIKIHIKEKNIEYLPIRKEQIKNKRKTDSNFQLSEILRSKIHKMIKGKETSYKNIIDCDIIFLKKWLEYRFDKNMNWENLGSYWQIDHIIPINAFNFKNINEKYICFHWTNLQPLTCYENRFKSNKIYLHYYFNNIISINRFNTKYKQFLGYQMINESLSWLRDNELRYGKNPTDITMDNQQPSL
;
A
#
# COMPACT_ATOMS: atom_id res chain seq x y z
N MET A 1 -11.79 5.92 63.12
CA MET A 1 -11.12 6.22 61.83
C MET A 1 -9.63 6.08 62.03
N ASN A 2 -8.93 5.28 61.22
CA ASN A 2 -7.49 5.15 61.35
C ASN A 2 -6.81 6.42 60.82
N ASN A 3 -6.12 7.12 61.72
CA ASN A 3 -5.34 8.30 61.39
C ASN A 3 -3.85 7.97 61.47
N LYS A 4 -3.05 8.71 60.70
CA LYS A 4 -1.59 8.57 60.64
C LYS A 4 -0.95 9.95 60.58
N ILE A 5 0.13 10.12 61.33
CA ILE A 5 0.94 11.34 61.31
C ILE A 5 1.87 11.30 60.09
N CYS A 6 1.82 12.34 59.27
CA CYS A 6 2.70 12.48 58.12
C CYS A 6 4.13 12.80 58.58
N GLY A 7 5.10 11.99 58.20
CA GLY A 7 6.51 12.22 58.57
C GLY A 7 7.14 13.47 57.95
N LYS A 8 6.50 14.10 56.94
CA LYS A 8 6.96 15.34 56.29
C LYS A 8 6.34 16.59 56.90
N CYS A 9 5.03 16.78 56.79
CA CYS A 9 4.35 17.95 57.34
C CYS A 9 3.97 17.83 58.82
N LYS A 10 4.20 16.67 59.45
CA LYS A 10 3.91 16.38 60.87
C LYS A 10 2.44 16.51 61.30
N LEU A 11 1.53 16.68 60.36
CA LEU A 11 0.09 16.71 60.62
C LEU A 11 -0.51 15.30 60.68
N GLU A 12 -1.45 15.10 61.60
CA GLU A 12 -2.30 13.92 61.66
C GLU A 12 -3.37 13.98 60.55
N LYS A 13 -3.47 12.91 59.75
CA LYS A 13 -4.43 12.83 58.64
C LYS A 13 -5.03 11.43 58.57
N SER A 14 -6.22 11.30 57.98
CA SER A 14 -6.80 10.00 57.64
C SER A 14 -5.86 9.18 56.74
N VAL A 15 -5.80 7.87 56.96
CA VAL A 15 -4.98 6.91 56.17
C VAL A 15 -5.26 6.97 54.66
N LEU A 16 -6.45 7.40 54.23
CA LEU A 16 -6.79 7.59 52.81
C LEU A 16 -5.88 8.64 52.11
N ASN A 17 -5.28 9.54 52.90
CA ASN A 17 -4.33 10.53 52.40
C ASN A 17 -2.91 9.98 52.24
N PHE A 18 -2.69 8.69 52.45
CA PHE A 18 -1.41 8.02 52.30
C PHE A 18 -1.50 6.95 51.22
N GLY A 19 -0.46 6.84 50.41
CA GLY A 19 -0.37 5.77 49.42
C GLY A 19 -0.06 4.44 50.10
N LEU A 20 -0.45 3.34 49.47
CA LEU A 20 -0.08 2.00 49.95
C LEU A 20 1.41 1.74 49.72
N LEU A 21 2.05 1.10 50.69
CA LEU A 21 3.43 0.61 50.61
C LEU A 21 3.54 -0.73 51.32
N LYS A 22 3.59 -1.81 50.53
CA LYS A 22 3.59 -3.19 51.06
C LYS A 22 4.75 -3.49 52.02
N SER A 23 5.88 -2.80 51.88
CA SER A 23 7.04 -2.96 52.76
C SER A 23 6.92 -2.23 54.09
N SER A 24 5.93 -1.36 54.27
CA SER A 24 5.70 -0.65 55.52
C SER A 24 4.89 -1.50 56.50
N ARG A 25 5.20 -1.36 57.80
CA ARG A 25 4.57 -2.14 58.88
C ARG A 25 3.05 -2.00 58.93
N ASP A 26 2.53 -0.81 58.65
CA ASP A 26 1.10 -0.51 58.65
C ASP A 26 0.47 -0.51 57.25
N GLY A 27 1.26 -0.84 56.21
CA GLY A 27 0.81 -0.86 54.82
C GLY A 27 0.70 0.51 54.14
N TYR A 28 1.02 1.60 54.84
CA TYR A 28 0.95 2.97 54.33
C TYR A 28 2.30 3.67 54.28
N ARG A 29 2.45 4.58 53.30
CA ARG A 29 3.64 5.43 53.21
C ARG A 29 3.76 6.34 54.42
N TYR A 30 4.99 6.73 54.74
CA TYR A 30 5.25 7.66 55.84
C TYR A 30 4.85 9.12 55.49
N ASP A 31 4.80 9.47 54.20
CA ASP A 31 4.47 10.80 53.69
C ASP A 31 3.05 10.84 53.08
N CYS A 32 2.32 11.93 53.34
CA CYS A 32 0.98 12.11 52.78
C CYS A 32 1.04 12.46 51.28
N ASN A 33 -0.06 12.23 50.57
CA ASN A 33 -0.18 12.45 49.12
C ASN A 33 0.12 13.89 48.73
N GLN A 34 -0.26 14.86 49.56
CA GLN A 34 -0.02 16.28 49.32
C GLN A 34 1.49 16.61 49.35
N CYS A 35 2.20 16.23 50.42
CA CYS A 35 3.65 16.44 50.52
C CYS A 35 4.41 15.78 49.36
N ARG A 36 3.93 14.63 48.88
CA ARG A 36 4.51 13.95 47.72
C ARG A 36 4.27 14.69 46.41
N LYS A 37 3.08 15.28 46.25
CA LYS A 37 2.74 16.09 45.08
C LYS A 37 3.62 17.35 45.06
N GLU A 38 3.73 18.05 46.18
CA GLU A 38 4.60 19.22 46.34
C GLU A 38 6.06 18.88 46.04
N TYR A 39 6.58 17.78 46.61
CA TYR A 39 7.93 17.32 46.32
C TYR A 39 8.15 17.07 44.82
N ARG A 40 7.19 16.43 44.14
CA ARG A 40 7.28 16.14 42.69
C ARG A 40 7.24 17.41 41.84
N GLU A 41 6.45 18.41 42.22
CA GLU A 41 6.39 19.68 41.49
C GLU A 41 7.68 20.51 41.69
N ILE A 42 8.17 20.63 42.93
CA ILE A 42 9.42 21.36 43.23
C ILE A 42 10.60 20.72 42.49
N ASN A 43 10.68 19.40 42.48
CA ASN A 43 11.82 18.67 41.88
C ASN A 43 11.55 18.19 40.44
N LYS A 44 10.52 18.73 39.78
CA LYS A 44 10.05 18.23 38.48
C LYS A 44 11.14 18.19 37.42
N LEU A 45 11.94 19.25 37.33
CA LEU A 45 13.04 19.35 36.35
C LEU A 45 14.15 18.35 36.66
N GLN A 46 14.59 18.28 37.92
CA GLN A 46 15.63 17.35 38.36
C GLN A 46 15.20 15.89 38.14
N ILE A 47 13.97 15.53 38.50
CA ILE A 47 13.40 14.19 38.28
C ILE A 47 13.39 13.86 36.78
N LYS A 48 12.96 14.80 35.93
CA LYS A 48 12.93 14.61 34.48
C LYS A 48 14.32 14.39 33.91
N GLU A 49 15.31 15.15 34.36
CA GLU A 49 16.70 15.00 33.92
C GLU A 49 17.29 13.66 34.37
N GLN A 50 17.06 13.26 35.62
CA GLN A 50 17.51 11.98 36.14
C GLN A 50 16.87 10.80 35.41
N GLN A 51 15.57 10.87 35.11
CA GLN A 51 14.87 9.87 34.30
C GLN A 51 15.42 9.80 32.88
N LYS A 52 15.74 10.95 32.27
CA LYS A 52 16.36 11.01 30.94
C LYS A 52 17.73 10.33 30.95
N LYS A 53 18.61 10.67 31.90
CA LYS A 53 19.93 10.03 32.07
C LYS A 53 19.81 8.52 32.26
N TYR A 54 18.89 8.07 33.12
CA TYR A 54 18.62 6.65 33.33
C TYR A 54 18.18 5.96 32.03
N TYR A 55 17.24 6.56 31.29
CA TYR A 55 16.76 6.02 30.03
C TYR A 55 17.88 5.93 28.99
N GLU A 56 18.71 6.97 28.86
CA GLU A 56 19.82 7.02 27.90
C GLU A 56 20.85 5.93 28.18
N VAL A 57 21.29 5.78 29.44
CA VAL A 57 22.24 4.75 29.86
C VAL A 57 21.66 3.33 29.66
N ASN A 58 20.37 3.14 29.92
CA ASN A 58 19.74 1.82 29.89
C ASN A 58 18.95 1.53 28.60
N LYS A 59 19.04 2.40 27.60
CA LYS A 59 18.16 2.37 26.42
C LYS A 59 18.17 1.02 25.71
N ALA A 60 19.35 0.49 25.43
CA ALA A 60 19.52 -0.78 24.73
C ALA A 60 18.90 -1.93 25.53
N VAL A 61 19.21 -2.03 26.83
CA VAL A 61 18.69 -3.08 27.72
C VAL A 61 17.17 -2.99 27.83
N LEU A 62 16.61 -1.80 28.02
CA LEU A 62 15.17 -1.57 28.11
C LEU A 62 14.45 -1.96 26.82
N LEU A 63 14.99 -1.59 25.66
CA LEU A 63 14.40 -1.93 24.37
C LEU A 63 14.41 -3.44 24.12
N THR A 64 15.52 -4.11 24.43
CA THR A 64 15.63 -5.58 24.32
C THR A 64 14.64 -6.28 25.24
N ARG A 65 14.61 -5.90 26.53
CA ARG A 65 13.67 -6.46 27.50
C ARG A 65 12.22 -6.21 27.12
N ASN A 66 11.89 -5.02 26.62
CA ASN A 66 10.53 -4.69 26.17
C ASN A 66 10.14 -5.43 24.88
N LYS A 67 11.10 -5.73 24.00
CA LYS A 67 10.88 -6.59 22.84
C LYS A 67 10.58 -8.01 23.31
N GLN A 68 11.44 -8.59 24.16
CA GLN A 68 11.25 -9.93 24.70
C GLN A 68 9.90 -10.07 25.39
N TYR A 69 9.54 -9.12 26.26
CA TYR A 69 8.22 -9.12 26.91
C TYR A 69 7.06 -9.09 25.90
N ARG A 70 7.15 -8.28 24.84
CA ARG A 70 6.12 -8.20 23.79
C ARG A 70 6.00 -9.50 23.01
N ASP A 71 7.12 -10.17 22.77
CA ASP A 71 7.17 -11.44 22.05
C ASP A 71 6.61 -12.57 22.93
N ASP A 72 7.07 -12.68 24.18
CA ASP A 72 6.62 -13.70 25.16
C ASP A 72 5.14 -13.57 25.53
N ASN A 73 4.60 -12.35 25.49
CA ASN A 73 3.21 -12.06 25.89
C ASN A 73 2.33 -11.66 24.70
N LYS A 74 2.78 -11.92 23.47
CA LYS A 74 2.12 -11.48 22.23
C LYS A 74 0.63 -11.85 22.21
N ASP A 75 0.30 -13.09 22.57
CA ASP A 75 -1.08 -13.59 22.54
C ASP A 75 -1.95 -12.93 23.61
N LYS A 76 -1.46 -12.82 24.85
CA LYS A 76 -2.16 -12.12 25.94
C LYS A 76 -2.43 -10.66 25.58
N ILE A 77 -1.42 -9.98 25.00
CA ILE A 77 -1.53 -8.59 24.55
C ILE A 77 -2.58 -8.47 23.44
N ASN A 78 -2.60 -9.41 22.49
CA ASN A 78 -3.56 -9.40 21.39
C ASN A 78 -4.99 -9.64 21.87
N ILE A 79 -5.19 -10.58 22.81
CA ILE A 79 -6.48 -10.83 23.45
C ILE A 79 -6.98 -9.57 24.14
N GLN A 80 -6.15 -8.96 25.00
CA GLN A 80 -6.52 -7.74 25.72
C GLN A 80 -6.85 -6.58 24.77
N LYS A 81 -6.09 -6.42 23.68
CA LYS A 81 -6.39 -5.41 22.65
C LYS A 81 -7.72 -5.68 21.95
N LYS A 82 -8.04 -6.93 21.66
CA LYS A 82 -9.30 -7.34 21.04
C LYS A 82 -10.47 -7.04 21.97
N GLU A 83 -10.37 -7.41 23.24
CA GLU A 83 -11.37 -7.11 24.28
C GLU A 83 -11.60 -5.61 24.42
N TYR A 84 -10.52 -4.82 24.52
CA TYR A 84 -10.63 -3.36 24.62
C TYR A 84 -11.33 -2.74 23.41
N ARG A 85 -10.97 -3.14 22.19
CA ARG A 85 -11.62 -2.66 20.94
C ARG A 85 -13.07 -3.10 20.83
N ASN A 86 -13.43 -4.22 21.45
CA ASN A 86 -14.79 -4.76 21.42
C ASN A 86 -15.74 -4.11 22.42
N ARG A 87 -15.24 -3.28 23.36
CA ARG A 87 -16.08 -2.51 24.28
C ARG A 87 -16.97 -1.55 23.50
N GLU A 88 -18.23 -1.46 23.89
CA GLU A 88 -19.23 -0.72 23.13
C GLU A 88 -18.91 0.77 23.02
N ASN A 89 -18.48 1.39 24.11
CA ASN A 89 -18.03 2.78 24.13
C ASN A 89 -16.86 3.04 23.17
N ILE A 90 -15.94 2.07 23.02
CA ILE A 90 -14.80 2.19 22.09
C ILE A 90 -15.27 2.07 20.64
N LYS A 91 -16.19 1.15 20.33
CA LYS A 91 -16.76 1.02 18.99
C LYS A 91 -17.50 2.29 18.56
N ILE A 92 -18.31 2.86 19.46
CA ILE A 92 -19.04 4.11 19.23
C ILE A 92 -18.04 5.24 18.97
N HIS A 93 -17.04 5.40 19.84
CA HIS A 93 -16.00 6.41 19.67
C HIS A 93 -15.26 6.29 18.32
N ILE A 94 -14.90 5.06 17.90
CA ILE A 94 -14.25 4.83 16.61
C ILE A 94 -15.17 5.21 15.46
N LYS A 95 -16.46 4.91 15.55
CA LYS A 95 -17.45 5.26 14.52
C LYS A 95 -17.61 6.78 14.38
N GLU A 96 -17.76 7.48 15.50
CA GLU A 96 -17.83 8.94 15.55
C GLU A 96 -16.58 9.59 14.95
N LYS A 97 -15.39 9.14 15.39
CA LYS A 97 -14.13 9.61 14.83
C LYS A 97 -14.00 9.31 13.34
N ASN A 98 -14.41 8.12 12.87
CA ASN A 98 -14.36 7.81 11.45
C ASN A 98 -15.24 8.75 10.63
N ILE A 99 -16.41 9.15 11.14
CA ILE A 99 -17.29 10.13 10.48
C ILE A 99 -16.62 11.51 10.44
N GLU A 100 -16.05 11.96 11.57
CA GLU A 100 -15.32 13.23 11.69
C GLU A 100 -14.10 13.30 10.75
N TYR A 101 -13.32 12.23 10.67
CA TYR A 101 -12.10 12.16 9.85
C TYR A 101 -12.37 11.90 8.36
N LEU A 102 -13.54 11.36 8.00
CA LEU A 102 -13.87 11.05 6.61
C LEU A 102 -13.75 12.25 5.66
N PRO A 103 -14.33 13.45 5.92
CA PRO A 103 -14.17 14.60 5.04
C PRO A 103 -12.72 15.04 4.91
N ILE A 104 -11.96 15.06 6.01
CA ILE A 104 -10.54 15.42 6.04
C ILE A 104 -9.74 14.47 5.14
N ARG A 105 -9.96 13.16 5.29
CA ARG A 105 -9.31 12.13 4.48
C ARG A 105 -9.66 12.26 3.01
N LYS A 106 -10.92 12.52 2.67
CA LYS A 106 -11.36 12.73 1.28
C LYS A 106 -10.64 13.91 0.64
N GLU A 107 -10.53 15.03 1.36
CA GLU A 107 -9.84 16.22 0.85
C GLU A 107 -8.33 16.00 0.71
N GLN A 108 -7.70 15.32 1.68
CA GLN A 108 -6.28 14.94 1.59
C GLN A 108 -6.00 14.05 0.37
N ILE A 109 -6.84 13.05 0.10
CA ILE A 109 -6.70 12.17 -1.07
C ILE A 109 -6.90 12.97 -2.36
N LYS A 110 -7.91 13.84 -2.41
CA LYS A 110 -8.15 14.72 -3.56
C LYS A 110 -6.94 15.62 -3.86
N ASN A 111 -6.35 16.22 -2.83
CA ASN A 111 -5.15 17.04 -2.97
C ASN A 111 -3.95 16.21 -3.42
N LYS A 112 -3.76 15.02 -2.83
CA LYS A 112 -2.69 14.10 -3.24
C LYS A 112 -2.80 13.66 -4.69
N ARG A 113 -4.01 13.41 -5.22
CA ARG A 113 -4.21 13.11 -6.65
C ARG A 113 -3.80 14.27 -7.56
N LYS A 114 -3.94 15.51 -7.11
CA LYS A 114 -3.56 16.71 -7.87
C LYS A 114 -2.04 16.95 -7.82
N THR A 115 -1.41 16.75 -6.68
CA THR A 115 0.00 17.08 -6.47
C THR A 115 0.96 15.95 -6.80
N ASP A 116 0.51 14.70 -6.71
CA ASP A 116 1.33 13.51 -6.91
C ASP A 116 0.77 12.65 -8.07
N SER A 117 1.33 12.88 -9.26
CA SER A 117 0.98 12.13 -10.48
C SER A 117 1.26 10.62 -10.36
N ASN A 118 2.28 10.21 -9.60
CA ASN A 118 2.56 8.78 -9.36
C ASN A 118 1.44 8.17 -8.51
N PHE A 119 0.97 8.90 -7.48
CA PHE A 119 -0.17 8.48 -6.68
C PHE A 119 -1.44 8.39 -7.53
N GLN A 120 -1.73 9.39 -8.36
CA GLN A 120 -2.90 9.39 -9.24
C GLN A 120 -2.87 8.19 -10.21
N LEU A 121 -1.77 7.99 -10.93
CA LEU A 121 -1.58 6.89 -11.88
C LEU A 121 -1.75 5.52 -11.21
N SER A 122 -1.09 5.34 -10.07
CA SER A 122 -1.17 4.08 -9.33
C SER A 122 -2.56 3.83 -8.73
N GLU A 123 -3.30 4.87 -8.35
CA GLU A 123 -4.69 4.74 -7.88
C GLU A 123 -5.63 4.30 -9.01
N ILE A 124 -5.51 4.89 -10.20
CA ILE A 124 -6.30 4.52 -11.39
C ILE A 124 -6.13 3.04 -11.71
N LEU A 125 -4.86 2.60 -11.80
CA LEU A 125 -4.52 1.22 -12.16
C LEU A 125 -4.97 0.23 -11.09
N ARG A 126 -4.68 0.51 -9.81
CA ARG A 126 -5.12 -0.35 -8.70
C ARG A 126 -6.64 -0.49 -8.66
N SER A 127 -7.37 0.61 -8.84
CA SER A 127 -8.82 0.60 -8.85
C SER A 127 -9.37 -0.27 -9.99
N LYS A 128 -8.81 -0.13 -11.19
CA LYS A 128 -9.22 -0.92 -12.37
C LYS A 128 -8.93 -2.40 -12.17
N ILE A 129 -7.70 -2.75 -11.77
CA ILE A 129 -7.27 -4.13 -11.51
C ILE A 129 -8.17 -4.75 -10.43
N HIS A 130 -8.33 -4.09 -9.27
CA HIS A 130 -9.15 -4.62 -8.18
C HIS A 130 -10.60 -4.90 -8.61
N LYS A 131 -11.18 -4.03 -9.46
CA LYS A 131 -12.52 -4.24 -10.01
C LYS A 131 -12.59 -5.50 -10.89
N MET A 132 -11.57 -5.74 -11.72
CA MET A 132 -11.59 -6.85 -12.69
C MET A 132 -11.22 -8.21 -12.08
N ILE A 133 -10.36 -8.24 -11.06
CA ILE A 133 -9.89 -9.47 -10.42
C ILE A 133 -10.30 -9.57 -8.94
N LYS A 134 -11.50 -9.06 -8.62
CA LYS A 134 -12.05 -9.06 -7.27
C LYS A 134 -11.99 -10.46 -6.64
N GLY A 135 -11.51 -10.56 -5.41
CA GLY A 135 -11.40 -11.81 -4.66
C GLY A 135 -10.12 -12.61 -4.92
N LYS A 136 -9.21 -12.13 -5.78
CA LYS A 136 -7.89 -12.76 -6.01
C LYS A 136 -6.78 -11.99 -5.29
N GLU A 137 -5.92 -12.68 -4.55
CA GLU A 137 -4.72 -12.10 -3.97
C GLU A 137 -3.74 -11.67 -5.06
N THR A 138 -3.45 -10.38 -5.15
CA THR A 138 -2.54 -9.86 -6.17
C THR A 138 -1.83 -8.59 -5.73
N SER A 139 -0.59 -8.44 -6.20
CA SER A 139 0.14 -7.18 -6.17
C SER A 139 -0.03 -6.49 -7.52
N TYR A 140 -0.55 -5.26 -7.53
CA TYR A 140 -0.70 -4.49 -8.78
C TYR A 140 0.64 -4.32 -9.49
N LYS A 141 1.75 -4.20 -8.75
CA LYS A 141 3.10 -4.05 -9.31
C LYS A 141 3.53 -5.30 -10.09
N ASN A 142 3.17 -6.48 -9.59
CA ASN A 142 3.52 -7.75 -10.23
C ASN A 142 2.67 -8.00 -11.49
N ILE A 143 1.44 -7.49 -11.51
CA ILE A 143 0.57 -7.55 -12.70
C ILE A 143 1.04 -6.54 -13.76
N ILE A 144 1.39 -5.34 -13.28
CA ILE A 144 2.19 -4.29 -13.91
C ILE A 144 3.31 -4.78 -14.83
N ASP A 145 4.12 -5.59 -14.16
CA ASP A 145 5.51 -5.94 -14.46
C ASP A 145 6.43 -4.72 -14.67
N CYS A 146 6.15 -3.64 -13.95
CA CYS A 146 7.05 -2.50 -13.86
C CYS A 146 6.77 -1.68 -12.59
N ASP A 147 7.70 -0.80 -12.22
CA ASP A 147 7.42 0.22 -11.22
C ASP A 147 6.67 1.42 -11.82
N ILE A 148 6.16 2.29 -10.94
CA ILE A 148 5.36 3.44 -11.35
C ILE A 148 6.16 4.49 -12.12
N ILE A 149 7.46 4.62 -11.82
CA ILE A 149 8.36 5.58 -12.47
C ILE A 149 8.61 5.13 -13.91
N PHE A 150 8.85 3.84 -14.12
CA PHE A 150 8.95 3.23 -15.43
C PHE A 150 7.67 3.41 -16.23
N LEU A 151 6.50 3.09 -15.65
CA LEU A 151 5.22 3.22 -16.35
C LEU A 151 4.95 4.66 -16.77
N LYS A 152 5.28 5.60 -15.89
CA LYS A 152 5.18 7.04 -16.17
C LYS A 152 6.00 7.42 -17.40
N LYS A 153 7.27 6.98 -17.45
CA LYS A 153 8.17 7.21 -18.60
C LYS A 153 7.65 6.56 -19.88
N TRP A 154 7.10 5.35 -19.79
CA TRP A 154 6.50 4.65 -20.94
C TRP A 154 5.32 5.43 -21.52
N LEU A 155 4.39 5.90 -20.66
CA LEU A 155 3.24 6.69 -21.08
C LEU A 155 3.67 8.05 -21.66
N GLU A 156 4.61 8.76 -21.01
CA GLU A 156 5.17 10.03 -21.52
C GLU A 156 5.83 9.88 -22.89
N TYR A 157 6.54 8.77 -23.12
CA TYR A 157 7.15 8.49 -24.42
C TYR A 157 6.12 8.35 -25.55
N ARG A 158 4.87 8.03 -25.20
CA ARG A 158 3.74 7.82 -26.12
C ARG A 158 2.82 9.03 -26.21
N PHE A 159 3.10 10.13 -25.49
CA PHE A 159 2.29 11.35 -25.54
C PHE A 159 2.32 11.99 -26.93
N ASP A 160 1.19 12.57 -27.31
CA ASP A 160 1.15 13.55 -28.37
C ASP A 160 1.59 14.94 -27.86
N LYS A 161 1.56 15.94 -28.74
CA LYS A 161 1.93 17.32 -28.41
C LYS A 161 1.02 18.02 -27.39
N ASN A 162 -0.17 17.48 -27.14
CA ASN A 162 -1.19 18.07 -26.28
C ASN A 162 -1.34 17.32 -24.94
N MET A 163 -0.84 16.09 -24.82
CA MET A 163 -0.91 15.27 -23.61
C MET A 163 0.12 15.69 -22.56
N ASN A 164 -0.32 15.84 -21.32
CA ASN A 164 0.53 16.05 -20.16
C ASN A 164 -0.14 15.50 -18.88
N TRP A 165 0.57 15.47 -17.76
CA TRP A 165 0.00 14.88 -16.53
C TRP A 165 -1.13 15.71 -15.91
N GLU A 166 -1.20 17.01 -16.18
CA GLU A 166 -2.25 17.88 -15.64
C GLU A 166 -3.60 17.63 -16.30
N ASN A 167 -3.60 17.18 -17.57
CA ASN A 167 -4.80 16.85 -18.34
C ASN A 167 -5.13 15.35 -18.39
N LEU A 168 -4.55 14.53 -17.50
CA LEU A 168 -4.95 13.14 -17.29
C LEU A 168 -6.39 13.06 -16.75
N GLY A 169 -7.24 12.33 -17.45
CA GLY A 169 -8.65 12.13 -17.14
C GLY A 169 -9.59 13.14 -17.80
N SER A 170 -9.09 14.34 -18.14
CA SER A 170 -9.84 15.37 -18.87
C SER A 170 -9.59 15.30 -20.38
N TYR A 171 -8.33 15.28 -20.81
CA TYR A 171 -7.94 15.20 -22.22
C TYR A 171 -7.62 13.77 -22.67
N TRP A 172 -6.85 13.03 -21.87
CA TRP A 172 -6.42 11.67 -22.19
C TRP A 172 -6.61 10.71 -21.03
N GLN A 173 -6.65 9.42 -21.34
CA GLN A 173 -6.81 8.32 -20.38
C GLN A 173 -5.89 7.17 -20.74
N ILE A 174 -5.68 6.27 -19.78
CA ILE A 174 -4.94 5.03 -19.99
C ILE A 174 -5.89 4.03 -20.67
N ASP A 175 -5.60 3.69 -21.91
CA ASP A 175 -6.28 2.66 -22.69
C ASP A 175 -5.50 1.34 -22.64
N HIS A 176 -6.22 0.25 -22.87
CA HIS A 176 -5.64 -1.07 -23.13
C HIS A 176 -5.67 -1.33 -24.63
N ILE A 177 -4.50 -1.52 -25.25
CA ILE A 177 -4.38 -1.74 -26.70
C ILE A 177 -5.26 -2.92 -27.13
N ILE A 178 -5.08 -4.07 -26.49
CA ILE A 178 -6.03 -5.17 -26.47
C ILE A 178 -7.05 -4.88 -25.34
N PRO A 179 -8.33 -4.66 -25.65
CA PRO A 179 -9.34 -4.30 -24.66
C PRO A 179 -9.51 -5.33 -23.55
N ILE A 180 -9.73 -4.84 -22.33
CA ILE A 180 -9.93 -5.66 -21.12
C ILE A 180 -10.99 -6.76 -21.31
N ASN A 181 -12.07 -6.46 -22.02
CA ASN A 181 -13.18 -7.38 -22.19
C ASN A 181 -12.92 -8.52 -23.19
N ALA A 182 -11.77 -8.49 -23.88
CA ALA A 182 -11.34 -9.61 -24.72
C ALA A 182 -10.75 -10.76 -23.86
N PHE A 183 -10.34 -10.48 -22.62
CA PHE A 183 -9.63 -11.45 -21.78
C PHE A 183 -10.55 -12.20 -20.81
N ASN A 184 -10.21 -13.47 -20.57
CA ASN A 184 -10.79 -14.33 -19.55
C ASN A 184 -9.88 -14.40 -18.31
N PHE A 185 -10.24 -13.66 -17.25
CA PHE A 185 -9.45 -13.63 -16.02
C PHE A 185 -9.51 -14.90 -15.16
N LYS A 186 -10.18 -15.97 -15.58
CA LYS A 186 -9.96 -17.31 -15.00
C LYS A 186 -8.59 -17.86 -15.38
N ASN A 187 -8.12 -17.53 -16.59
CA ASN A 187 -6.77 -17.82 -17.04
C ASN A 187 -5.77 -16.82 -16.41
N ILE A 188 -4.73 -17.35 -15.77
CA ILE A 188 -3.74 -16.52 -15.09
C ILE A 188 -2.85 -15.75 -16.07
N ASN A 189 -2.57 -16.31 -17.25
CA ASN A 189 -1.71 -15.70 -18.26
C ASN A 189 -2.41 -14.48 -18.89
N GLU A 190 -3.69 -14.60 -19.22
CA GLU A 190 -4.50 -13.51 -19.77
C GLU A 190 -4.61 -12.31 -18.83
N LYS A 191 -4.62 -12.55 -17.51
CA LYS A 191 -4.54 -11.48 -16.51
C LYS A 191 -3.24 -10.68 -16.65
N TYR A 192 -2.10 -11.35 -16.83
CA TYR A 192 -0.82 -10.68 -16.99
C TYR A 192 -0.74 -9.96 -18.33
N ILE A 193 -1.13 -10.61 -19.43
CA ILE A 193 -1.19 -10.00 -20.76
C ILE A 193 -2.04 -8.72 -20.75
N CYS A 194 -3.24 -8.78 -20.16
CA CYS A 194 -4.16 -7.66 -20.15
C CYS A 194 -3.58 -6.41 -19.49
N PHE A 195 -2.98 -6.56 -18.31
CA PHE A 195 -2.63 -5.43 -17.45
C PHE A 195 -1.15 -5.05 -17.49
N HIS A 196 -0.31 -5.82 -18.17
CA HIS A 196 1.10 -5.53 -18.34
C HIS A 196 1.31 -4.19 -19.06
N TRP A 197 2.39 -3.47 -18.70
CA TRP A 197 2.66 -2.13 -19.22
C TRP A 197 2.72 -2.04 -20.75
N THR A 198 3.13 -3.10 -21.44
CA THR A 198 3.16 -3.17 -22.91
C THR A 198 1.78 -3.12 -23.56
N ASN A 199 0.72 -3.47 -22.82
CA ASN A 199 -0.66 -3.37 -23.30
C ASN A 199 -1.30 -2.03 -22.92
N LEU A 200 -0.60 -1.15 -22.18
CA LEU A 200 -1.11 0.15 -21.76
C LEU A 200 -0.61 1.26 -22.69
N GLN A 201 -1.50 2.18 -23.07
CA GLN A 201 -1.17 3.35 -23.87
C GLN A 201 -1.97 4.59 -23.44
N PRO A 202 -1.46 5.81 -23.67
CA PRO A 202 -2.28 6.99 -23.59
C PRO A 202 -3.15 7.11 -24.85
N LEU A 203 -4.43 7.41 -24.69
CA LEU A 203 -5.32 7.84 -25.78
C LEU A 203 -6.13 9.04 -25.32
N THR A 204 -6.52 9.91 -26.25
CA THR A 204 -7.47 10.97 -25.90
C THR A 204 -8.78 10.35 -25.41
N CYS A 205 -9.51 11.06 -24.54
CA CYS A 205 -10.81 10.61 -24.03
C CYS A 205 -11.79 10.29 -25.16
N TYR A 206 -11.70 11.04 -26.27
CA TYR A 206 -12.52 10.84 -27.46
C TYR A 206 -12.15 9.55 -28.20
N GLU A 207 -10.86 9.36 -28.53
CA GLU A 207 -10.38 8.16 -29.23
C GLU A 207 -10.61 6.90 -28.40
N ASN A 208 -10.37 6.94 -27.09
CA ASN A 208 -10.60 5.81 -26.19
C ASN A 208 -12.07 5.38 -26.21
N ARG A 209 -13.00 6.36 -26.16
CA ARG A 209 -14.44 6.10 -26.26
C ARG A 209 -14.81 5.52 -27.62
N PHE A 210 -14.26 6.06 -28.70
CA PHE A 210 -14.53 5.63 -30.06
C PHE A 210 -14.00 4.21 -30.34
N LYS A 211 -12.79 3.91 -29.84
CA LYS A 211 -12.16 2.58 -29.92
C LYS A 211 -13.02 1.52 -29.24
N SER A 212 -13.62 1.85 -28.09
CA SER A 212 -14.49 0.93 -27.35
C SER A 212 -13.77 -0.39 -27.09
N ASN A 213 -14.39 -1.52 -27.41
CA ASN A 213 -13.83 -2.87 -27.30
C ASN A 213 -13.23 -3.41 -28.60
N LYS A 214 -12.95 -2.56 -29.58
CA LYS A 214 -12.39 -3.01 -30.86
C LYS A 214 -10.88 -3.23 -30.73
N ILE A 215 -10.41 -4.30 -31.36
CA ILE A 215 -8.99 -4.58 -31.54
C ILE A 215 -8.59 -4.08 -32.93
N TYR A 216 -7.71 -3.09 -32.96
CA TYR A 216 -7.14 -2.56 -34.20
C TYR A 216 -5.73 -3.13 -34.36
N LEU A 217 -5.54 -4.03 -35.33
CA LEU A 217 -4.24 -4.69 -35.53
C LEU A 217 -3.12 -3.68 -35.80
N HIS A 218 -3.40 -2.62 -36.55
CA HIS A 218 -2.42 -1.56 -36.79
C HIS A 218 -2.02 -0.83 -35.50
N TYR A 219 -2.91 -0.66 -34.52
CA TYR A 219 -2.54 -0.11 -33.19
C TYR A 219 -1.60 -1.06 -32.45
N TYR A 220 -1.88 -2.36 -32.51
CA TYR A 220 -1.06 -3.38 -31.88
C TYR A 220 0.34 -3.49 -32.52
N PHE A 221 0.44 -3.50 -33.86
CA PHE A 221 1.74 -3.51 -34.54
C PHE A 221 2.54 -2.22 -34.29
N ASN A 222 1.87 -1.06 -34.31
CA ASN A 222 2.50 0.21 -33.93
C ASN A 222 2.99 0.20 -32.47
N ASN A 223 2.30 -0.52 -31.59
CA ASN A 223 2.73 -0.70 -30.22
C ASN A 223 4.04 -1.50 -30.12
N ILE A 224 4.17 -2.61 -30.86
CA ILE A 224 5.43 -3.40 -30.90
C ILE A 224 6.60 -2.51 -31.33
N ILE A 225 6.42 -1.72 -32.39
CA ILE A 225 7.43 -0.77 -32.88
C ILE A 225 7.77 0.25 -31.78
N SER A 226 6.76 0.77 -31.09
CA SER A 226 6.94 1.75 -30.01
C SER A 226 7.72 1.18 -28.83
N ILE A 227 7.45 -0.07 -28.43
CA ILE A 227 8.19 -0.75 -27.36
C ILE A 227 9.65 -0.93 -27.76
N ASN A 228 9.91 -1.39 -28.99
CA ASN A 228 11.29 -1.53 -29.48
C ASN A 228 12.05 -0.21 -29.47
N ARG A 229 11.41 0.88 -29.92
CA ARG A 229 12.03 2.22 -29.90
C ARG A 229 12.26 2.74 -28.48
N PHE A 230 11.32 2.51 -27.57
CA PHE A 230 11.47 2.88 -26.15
C PHE A 230 12.65 2.13 -25.50
N ASN A 231 12.67 0.80 -25.67
CA ASN A 231 13.75 -0.06 -25.19
C ASN A 231 15.11 0.36 -25.75
N THR A 232 15.19 0.67 -27.04
CA THR A 232 16.41 1.18 -27.68
C THR A 232 16.83 2.53 -27.09
N LYS A 233 15.90 3.49 -26.98
CA LYS A 233 16.16 4.85 -26.47
C LYS A 233 16.68 4.84 -25.03
N TYR A 234 16.08 4.02 -24.17
CA TYR A 234 16.41 3.96 -22.75
C TYR A 234 17.39 2.83 -22.38
N LYS A 235 17.90 2.09 -23.38
CA LYS A 235 18.78 0.92 -23.20
C LYS A 235 18.19 -0.10 -22.22
N GLN A 236 16.90 -0.34 -22.37
CA GLN A 236 16.12 -1.30 -21.58
C GLN A 236 15.73 -2.46 -22.50
N PHE A 237 15.76 -3.69 -22.01
CA PHE A 237 15.38 -4.87 -22.79
C PHE A 237 14.23 -5.62 -22.12
N LEU A 238 13.15 -4.88 -21.82
CA LEU A 238 12.02 -5.38 -21.02
C LEU A 238 10.78 -5.65 -21.90
N GLY A 239 9.91 -6.54 -21.42
CA GLY A 239 8.58 -6.77 -22.00
C GLY A 239 8.51 -7.67 -23.24
N TYR A 240 9.65 -8.13 -23.79
CA TYR A 240 9.68 -8.99 -24.98
C TYR A 240 8.89 -10.30 -24.81
N GLN A 241 9.05 -10.95 -23.66
CA GLN A 241 8.30 -12.17 -23.34
C GLN A 241 6.79 -11.89 -23.40
N MET A 242 6.34 -10.81 -22.76
CA MET A 242 4.91 -10.46 -22.75
C MET A 242 4.38 -10.09 -24.14
N ILE A 243 5.19 -9.45 -24.99
CA ILE A 243 4.81 -9.20 -26.38
C ILE A 243 4.55 -10.53 -27.09
N ASN A 244 5.47 -11.50 -26.98
CA ASN A 244 5.33 -12.81 -27.61
C ASN A 244 4.08 -13.54 -27.10
N GLU A 245 3.84 -13.54 -25.78
CA GLU A 245 2.64 -14.13 -25.18
C GLU A 245 1.36 -13.45 -25.68
N SER A 246 1.33 -12.12 -25.74
CA SER A 246 0.19 -11.35 -26.24
C SER A 246 -0.06 -11.58 -27.75
N LEU A 247 0.99 -11.79 -28.54
CA LEU A 247 0.89 -12.10 -29.96
C LEU A 247 0.35 -13.52 -30.18
N SER A 248 0.82 -14.49 -29.38
CA SER A 248 0.26 -15.84 -29.39
C SER A 248 -1.22 -15.80 -29.04
N TRP A 249 -1.59 -15.07 -27.98
CA TRP A 249 -2.98 -14.91 -27.58
C TRP A 249 -3.85 -14.31 -28.70
N LEU A 250 -3.37 -13.26 -29.40
CA LEU A 250 -4.08 -12.67 -30.53
C LEU A 250 -4.24 -13.64 -31.70
N ARG A 251 -3.22 -14.46 -31.99
CA ARG A 251 -3.27 -15.48 -33.04
C ARG A 251 -4.35 -16.52 -32.76
N ASP A 252 -4.40 -16.99 -31.52
CA ASP A 252 -5.29 -18.08 -31.11
C ASP A 252 -6.75 -17.62 -31.00
N ASN A 253 -7.00 -16.38 -30.54
CA ASN A 253 -8.35 -15.92 -30.18
C ASN A 253 -9.01 -14.99 -31.20
N GLU A 254 -8.23 -14.13 -31.89
CA GLU A 254 -8.80 -13.02 -32.67
C GLU A 254 -8.51 -13.14 -34.16
N LEU A 255 -7.26 -13.44 -34.52
CA LEU A 255 -6.83 -13.49 -35.92
C LEU A 255 -7.34 -14.74 -36.64
N ARG A 256 -7.84 -15.74 -35.89
CA ARG A 256 -8.33 -17.03 -36.42
C ARG A 256 -7.47 -17.47 -37.59
N TYR A 257 -6.15 -17.56 -37.40
CA TYR A 257 -5.29 -18.26 -38.34
C TYR A 257 -5.75 -19.72 -38.31
N GLY A 258 -6.78 -20.01 -39.09
CA GLY A 258 -7.38 -21.33 -39.18
C GLY A 258 -6.31 -22.22 -39.73
N LYS A 259 -5.79 -23.13 -38.89
CA LYS A 259 -4.86 -24.18 -39.32
C LYS A 259 -3.86 -23.63 -40.35
N ASN A 260 -2.99 -22.68 -39.97
CA ASN A 260 -1.80 -22.51 -40.80
C ASN A 260 -1.22 -23.91 -41.03
N PRO A 261 -0.81 -24.27 -42.25
CA PRO A 261 -0.10 -25.52 -42.46
C PRO A 261 0.95 -25.57 -41.37
N THR A 262 0.90 -26.61 -40.54
CA THR A 262 2.08 -26.96 -39.75
C THR A 262 3.23 -26.93 -40.73
N ASP A 263 4.38 -26.40 -40.32
CA ASP A 263 5.61 -26.69 -41.05
C ASP A 263 5.69 -28.22 -41.11
N ILE A 264 5.16 -28.79 -42.19
CA ILE A 264 5.49 -30.13 -42.62
C ILE A 264 6.95 -29.93 -42.87
N THR A 265 7.76 -30.33 -41.89
CA THR A 265 9.14 -30.69 -42.11
C THR A 265 9.08 -31.50 -43.39
N MET A 266 9.45 -30.88 -44.51
CA MET A 266 9.69 -31.61 -45.73
C MET A 266 10.76 -32.58 -45.29
N ASP A 267 10.37 -33.84 -45.09
CA ASP A 267 11.32 -34.91 -44.95
C ASP A 267 12.23 -34.73 -46.15
N ASN A 268 13.46 -34.33 -45.86
CA ASN A 268 14.56 -34.39 -46.79
C ASN A 268 14.74 -35.88 -47.09
N GLN A 269 13.89 -36.42 -47.98
CA GLN A 269 14.30 -37.55 -48.79
C GLN A 269 15.37 -36.99 -49.71
N GLN A 270 16.62 -37.10 -49.25
CA GLN A 270 17.76 -37.03 -50.14
C GLN A 270 17.48 -38.00 -51.30
N PRO A 271 17.54 -37.56 -52.56
CA PRO A 271 17.51 -38.50 -53.67
C PRO A 271 18.72 -39.42 -53.53
N SER A 272 18.47 -40.71 -53.43
CA SER A 272 19.50 -41.73 -53.56
C SER A 272 20.06 -41.65 -54.98
N LEU A 273 21.38 -41.57 -55.06
CA LEU A 273 22.16 -41.74 -56.29
C LEU A 273 22.00 -43.17 -56.82
#